data_AF-A0A6C1QF56-F1
#
_entry.id   AF-A0A6C1QF56-F1
#
_cell.length_a   1.000
_cell.length_b   1.000
_cell.length_c   1.000
_cell.angle_alpha   90.00
_cell.angle_beta   90.00
_cell.angle_gamma   90.00
#
_symmetry.space_group_name_H-M   'P 1'
#
loop_
_entity.id
_entity.type
_entity.pdbx_description
1 polymer ?
#
loop_
_entity_poly.entity_id
_entity_poly.type
_entity_poly.pdbx_seq_one_letter_code
_entity_poly.pdbx_strand_id
1 'polypeptide(L)'
;MLRIIFLLLFSFFSLTYLQAQTHEDFYTRSLDINKSGMYFLGGWALANMATGTYGWIRYDGEKKYFHQMNAAWNVVNAGIAVYALFDMAGTDITALSADEMMRKHIRSENLFLINAGLDILYMAGGAWLIHAANRNEKRRDMLRGYGQSVILQGAFLFLFDL
;
A
#
# COMPACT_ATOMS: atom_id res chain seq x y z
N MET A 1 8.28 49.25 6.26
CA MET A 1 6.86 48.85 6.20
C MET A 1 6.64 47.47 5.59
N LEU A 2 7.24 47.13 4.44
CA LEU A 2 7.02 45.83 3.76
C LEU A 2 7.33 44.59 4.63
N ARG A 3 8.40 44.61 5.44
CA ARG A 3 8.75 43.52 6.38
C ARG A 3 7.75 43.33 7.52
N ILE A 4 7.14 44.42 7.99
CA ILE A 4 6.14 44.38 9.06
C ILE A 4 4.83 43.82 8.50
N ILE A 5 4.47 44.18 7.26
CA ILE A 5 3.31 43.63 6.55
C ILE A 5 3.49 42.12 6.32
N PHE A 6 4.70 41.68 5.95
CA PHE A 6 4.99 40.25 5.75
C PHE A 6 4.94 39.44 7.05
N LEU A 7 5.44 39.98 8.16
CA LEU A 7 5.35 39.36 9.48
C LEU A 7 3.91 39.32 10.00
N LEU A 8 3.12 40.36 9.75
CA LEU A 8 1.70 40.40 10.11
C LEU A 8 0.88 39.41 9.27
N LEU A 9 1.16 39.28 7.97
CA LEU A 9 0.54 38.28 7.10
C LEU A 9 0.92 36.86 7.53
N PHE A 10 2.18 36.61 7.89
CA PHE A 10 2.65 35.31 8.38
C PHE A 10 2.04 34.94 9.75
N SER A 11 1.93 35.91 10.67
CA SER A 11 1.24 35.72 11.96
C SER A 11 -0.28 35.53 11.78
N PHE A 12 -0.91 36.23 10.83
CA PHE A 12 -2.34 36.06 10.54
C PHE A 12 -2.62 34.70 9.90
N PHE A 13 -1.73 34.23 9.01
CA PHE A 13 -1.83 32.91 8.38
C PHE A 13 -1.54 31.76 9.35
N SER A 14 -0.79 31.99 10.43
CA SER A 14 -0.54 30.96 11.47
C SER A 14 -1.63 30.92 12.54
N LEU A 15 -2.38 32.00 12.75
CA LEU A 15 -3.52 32.05 13.66
C LEU A 15 -4.76 31.29 13.14
N THR A 16 -4.86 31.05 11.83
CA THR A 16 -5.99 30.32 11.22
C THR A 16 -5.88 28.79 11.30
N TYR A 17 -4.78 28.24 11.84
CA TYR A 17 -4.57 26.79 11.96
C TYR A 17 -4.68 26.23 13.37
N LEU A 18 -5.09 27.05 14.35
CA LEU A 18 -5.31 26.62 15.73
C LEU A 18 -6.78 26.28 15.98
N GLN A 19 -7.31 25.28 15.26
CA GLN A 19 -8.42 24.50 15.81
C GLN A 19 -7.81 23.33 16.58
N ALA A 20 -8.08 23.25 17.89
CA ALA A 20 -7.75 22.07 18.66
C ALA A 20 -8.53 20.88 18.06
N GLN A 21 -7.83 19.97 17.40
CA GLN A 21 -8.45 18.77 16.83
C GLN A 21 -8.93 17.89 17.99
N THR A 22 -10.19 17.47 17.95
CA THR A 22 -10.68 16.48 18.91
C THR A 22 -10.07 15.10 18.60
N HIS A 23 -10.07 14.20 19.57
CA HIS A 23 -9.61 12.82 19.34
C HIS A 23 -10.49 12.09 18.31
N GLU A 24 -11.79 12.38 18.29
CA GLU A 24 -12.72 11.89 17.28
C GLU A 24 -12.39 12.41 15.87
N ASP A 25 -12.13 13.71 15.72
CA ASP A 25 -11.74 14.30 14.43
C ASP A 25 -10.43 13.71 13.92
N PHE A 26 -9.46 13.51 14.81
CA PHE A 26 -8.17 12.87 14.50
C PHE A 26 -8.37 11.45 14.00
N TYR A 27 -9.11 10.63 14.74
CA TYR A 27 -9.30 9.23 14.40
C TYR A 27 -10.17 9.04 13.16
N THR A 28 -11.20 9.88 12.97
CA THR A 28 -12.00 9.92 11.75
C THR A 28 -11.12 10.20 10.54
N ARG A 29 -10.22 11.18 10.65
CA ARG A 29 -9.26 11.48 9.59
C ARG A 29 -8.30 10.31 9.31
N SER A 30 -7.83 9.64 10.37
CA SER A 30 -7.00 8.43 10.22
C SER A 30 -7.74 7.31 9.48
N LEU A 31 -9.01 7.07 9.79
CA LEU A 31 -9.83 6.08 9.09
C LEU A 31 -10.05 6.45 7.62
N ASP A 32 -10.29 7.72 7.31
CA ASP A 32 -10.49 8.17 5.93
C ASP A 32 -9.22 8.02 5.08
N ILE A 33 -8.04 8.29 5.66
CA ILE A 33 -6.76 8.06 5.00
C ILE A 33 -6.60 6.55 4.72
N ASN A 34 -6.82 5.70 5.73
CA ASN A 34 -6.70 4.26 5.57
C ASN A 34 -7.70 3.69 4.53
N LYS A 35 -8.96 4.15 4.54
CA LYS A 35 -9.96 3.79 3.53
C LYS A 35 -9.52 4.19 2.12
N SER A 36 -9.03 5.42 1.96
CA SER A 36 -8.53 5.93 0.68
C SER A 36 -7.36 5.08 0.17
N GLY A 37 -6.43 4.72 1.06
CA GLY A 37 -5.35 3.78 0.75
C GLY A 37 -5.88 2.42 0.29
N MET A 38 -6.87 1.85 0.97
CA MET A 38 -7.46 0.56 0.55
C MET A 38 -8.21 0.64 -0.78
N TYR A 39 -8.88 1.75 -1.09
CA TYR A 39 -9.46 1.95 -2.43
C TYR A 39 -8.39 2.03 -3.52
N PHE A 40 -7.28 2.72 -3.23
CA PHE A 40 -6.14 2.79 -4.16
C PHE A 40 -5.51 1.41 -4.37
N LEU A 41 -5.24 0.66 -3.30
CA LEU A 41 -4.73 -0.71 -3.36
C LEU A 41 -5.67 -1.65 -4.10
N GLY A 42 -6.97 -1.56 -3.85
CA GLY A 42 -8.00 -2.35 -4.55
C GLY A 42 -8.08 -2.00 -6.04
N GLY A 43 -8.01 -0.72 -6.40
CA GLY A 43 -7.98 -0.26 -7.79
C GLY A 43 -6.74 -0.75 -8.53
N TRP A 44 -5.56 -0.62 -7.89
CA TRP A 44 -4.30 -1.19 -8.38
C TRP A 44 -4.44 -2.70 -8.60
N ALA A 45 -5.03 -3.41 -7.64
CA ALA A 45 -5.21 -4.85 -7.70
C ALA A 45 -6.10 -5.29 -8.86
N LEU A 46 -7.25 -4.64 -9.06
CA LEU A 46 -8.16 -4.95 -10.17
C LEU A 46 -7.52 -4.69 -11.53
N ALA A 47 -6.84 -3.56 -11.69
CA ALA A 47 -6.13 -3.23 -12.94
C ALA A 47 -5.03 -4.25 -13.26
N ASN A 48 -4.25 -4.62 -12.26
CA ASN A 48 -3.18 -5.62 -12.39
C ASN A 48 -3.72 -7.04 -12.60
N MET A 49 -4.83 -7.43 -11.99
CA MET A 49 -5.50 -8.69 -12.29
C MET A 49 -6.00 -8.75 -13.73
N ALA A 50 -6.60 -7.69 -14.25
CA ALA A 50 -7.08 -7.64 -15.63
C ALA A 50 -5.91 -7.75 -16.64
N THR A 51 -4.90 -6.90 -16.48
CA THR A 51 -3.71 -6.87 -17.35
C THR A 51 -2.84 -8.12 -17.20
N GLY A 52 -2.71 -8.65 -15.98
CA GLY A 52 -2.01 -9.89 -15.68
C GLY A 52 -2.71 -11.13 -16.26
N THR A 53 -4.03 -11.22 -16.14
CA THR A 53 -4.80 -12.33 -16.76
C THR A 53 -4.69 -12.27 -18.28
N TYR A 54 -4.84 -11.07 -18.87
CA TYR A 54 -4.66 -10.88 -20.31
C TYR A 54 -3.26 -11.32 -20.77
N GLY A 55 -2.21 -10.84 -20.10
CA GLY A 55 -0.83 -11.17 -20.45
C GLY A 55 -0.48 -12.64 -20.23
N TRP A 56 -1.07 -13.30 -19.22
CA TRP A 56 -0.90 -14.74 -18.99
C TRP A 56 -1.46 -15.56 -20.17
N ILE A 57 -2.62 -15.19 -20.69
CA ILE A 57 -3.25 -15.92 -21.82
C ILE A 57 -2.57 -15.58 -23.15
N ARG A 58 -2.05 -14.35 -23.30
CA ARG A 58 -1.54 -13.83 -24.58
C ARG A 58 -0.08 -14.16 -24.88
N TYR A 59 0.76 -14.27 -23.85
CA TYR A 59 2.20 -14.40 -24.00
C TYR A 59 2.72 -15.78 -23.60
N ASP A 60 3.97 -16.06 -23.99
CA ASP A 60 4.72 -17.27 -23.65
C ASP A 60 6.03 -16.93 -22.94
N GLY A 61 6.71 -17.96 -22.45
CA GLY A 61 8.00 -17.84 -21.77
C GLY A 61 7.95 -16.92 -20.55
N GLU A 62 9.00 -16.13 -20.33
CA GLU A 62 9.16 -15.25 -19.16
C GLU A 62 7.99 -14.28 -18.97
N LYS A 63 7.49 -13.69 -20.07
CA LYS A 63 6.38 -12.72 -20.04
C LYS A 63 5.09 -13.34 -19.53
N LYS A 64 4.80 -14.58 -19.94
CA LYS A 64 3.64 -15.33 -19.45
C LYS A 64 3.64 -15.42 -17.92
N TYR A 65 4.77 -15.84 -17.36
CA TYR A 65 4.92 -16.05 -15.93
C TYR A 65 4.95 -14.74 -15.15
N PHE A 66 5.53 -13.66 -15.70
CA PHE A 66 5.42 -12.32 -15.12
C PHE A 66 3.96 -11.90 -14.93
N HIS A 67 3.15 -12.03 -15.98
CA HIS A 67 1.74 -11.65 -15.95
C HIS A 67 0.88 -12.60 -15.10
N GLN A 68 1.18 -13.90 -15.12
CA GLN A 68 0.55 -14.89 -14.24
C GLN A 68 0.77 -14.56 -12.76
N MET A 69 2.02 -14.27 -12.37
CA MET A 69 2.34 -13.90 -11.00
C MET A 69 1.73 -12.55 -10.62
N ASN A 70 1.71 -11.59 -11.54
CA ASN A 70 1.07 -10.30 -11.32
C ASN A 70 -0.43 -10.48 -11.00
N ALA A 71 -1.14 -11.31 -11.78
CA ALA A 71 -2.54 -11.62 -11.51
C ALA A 71 -2.72 -12.31 -10.15
N ALA A 72 -1.90 -13.33 -9.85
CA ALA A 72 -1.97 -14.07 -8.58
C ALA A 72 -1.69 -13.19 -7.35
N TRP A 73 -0.66 -12.34 -7.41
CA TRP A 73 -0.30 -11.44 -6.31
C TRP A 73 -1.43 -10.44 -6.03
N ASN A 74 -2.08 -9.94 -7.07
CA ASN A 74 -3.13 -8.95 -6.88
C ASN A 74 -4.44 -9.53 -6.33
N VAL A 75 -4.62 -10.86 -6.34
CA VAL A 75 -5.65 -11.50 -5.51
C VAL A 75 -5.38 -11.25 -4.03
N VAL A 76 -4.12 -11.31 -3.58
CA VAL A 76 -3.72 -11.02 -2.19
C VAL A 76 -4.00 -9.55 -1.87
N ASN A 77 -3.55 -8.61 -2.71
CA ASN A 77 -3.80 -7.18 -2.52
C ASN A 77 -5.30 -6.85 -2.43
N ALA A 78 -6.11 -7.44 -3.32
CA ALA A 78 -7.57 -7.26 -3.28
C ALA A 78 -8.17 -7.84 -1.99
N GLY A 79 -7.72 -9.02 -1.55
CA GLY A 79 -8.16 -9.61 -0.29
C GLY A 79 -7.86 -8.72 0.92
N ILE A 80 -6.66 -8.13 0.98
CA ILE A 80 -6.25 -7.18 2.02
C ILE A 80 -7.15 -5.94 1.99
N ALA A 81 -7.32 -5.32 0.81
CA ALA A 81 -8.13 -4.11 0.65
C ALA A 81 -9.59 -4.35 1.07
N VAL A 82 -10.18 -5.46 0.63
CA VAL A 82 -11.55 -5.84 0.97
C VAL A 82 -11.69 -6.05 2.47
N TYR A 83 -10.81 -6.87 3.07
CA TYR A 83 -10.86 -7.15 4.51
C TYR A 83 -10.73 -5.86 5.35
N ALA A 84 -9.76 -5.01 5.02
CA ALA A 84 -9.54 -3.75 5.73
C ALA A 84 -10.72 -2.78 5.60
N LEU A 85 -11.33 -2.67 4.42
CA LEU A 85 -12.54 -1.85 4.23
C LEU A 85 -13.73 -2.39 5.04
N PHE A 86 -13.91 -3.71 5.11
CA PHE A 86 -14.94 -4.33 5.94
C PHE A 86 -14.72 -4.07 7.43
N ASP A 87 -13.48 -4.21 7.92
CA ASP A 87 -13.13 -3.91 9.32
C ASP A 87 -13.40 -2.44 9.68
N MET A 88 -12.98 -1.51 8.81
CA MET A 88 -13.21 -0.07 9.03
C MET A 88 -14.68 0.33 8.91
N ALA A 89 -15.48 -0.37 8.09
CA ALA A 89 -16.92 -0.13 8.00
C ALA A 89 -17.68 -0.55 9.26
N GLY A 90 -17.16 -1.52 10.02
CA GLY A 90 -17.73 -1.99 11.29
C GLY A 90 -17.31 -1.17 12.51
N THR A 91 -16.47 -0.13 12.35
CA THR A 91 -15.98 0.67 13.48
C THR A 91 -16.97 1.78 13.84
N ASP A 92 -17.53 1.70 15.05
CA ASP A 92 -18.28 2.81 15.67
C ASP A 92 -17.32 3.71 16.47
N ILE A 93 -17.08 4.92 15.94
CA ILE A 93 -16.17 5.90 16.54
C ILE A 93 -16.72 6.41 17.88
N THR A 94 -18.03 6.57 18.00
CA THR A 94 -18.68 7.13 19.20
C THR A 94 -18.60 6.21 20.42
N ALA A 95 -18.35 4.92 20.17
CA ALA A 95 -18.17 3.91 21.21
C ALA A 95 -16.70 3.77 21.67
N LEU A 96 -15.75 4.50 21.07
CA LEU A 96 -14.33 4.41 21.41
C LEU A 96 -13.90 5.52 22.37
N SER A 97 -13.04 5.18 23.32
CA SER A 97 -12.29 6.16 24.10
C SER A 97 -11.12 6.73 23.31
N ALA A 98 -10.62 7.91 23.72
CA ALA A 98 -9.45 8.54 23.12
C ALA A 98 -8.21 7.62 23.12
N ASP A 99 -7.99 6.85 24.19
CA ASP A 99 -6.88 5.91 24.28
C ASP A 99 -7.04 4.73 23.32
N GLU A 100 -8.28 4.25 23.09
CA GLU A 100 -8.55 3.19 22.11
C GLU A 100 -8.31 3.67 20.69
N MET A 101 -8.75 4.88 20.36
CA MET A 101 -8.50 5.51 19.06
C MET A 101 -6.99 5.63 18.79
N MET A 102 -6.24 6.13 19.76
CA MET A 102 -4.78 6.26 19.65
C MET A 102 -4.09 4.90 19.49
N ARG A 103 -4.49 3.89 20.28
CA ARG A 103 -3.94 2.53 20.13
C ARG A 103 -4.25 1.92 18.77
N LYS A 104 -5.47 2.11 18.25
CA LYS A 104 -5.85 1.62 16.92
C LYS A 104 -5.04 2.30 15.82
N HIS A 105 -4.88 3.63 15.90
CA HIS A 105 -4.06 4.40 14.98
C HIS A 105 -2.60 3.91 14.95
N ILE A 106 -1.94 3.84 16.11
CA ILE A 106 -0.56 3.36 16.23
C ILE A 106 -0.43 1.91 15.74
N ARG A 107 -1.43 1.07 15.98
CA ARG A 107 -1.45 -0.30 15.46
C ARG A 107 -1.46 -0.31 13.92
N SER A 108 -2.26 0.54 13.28
CA SER A 108 -2.27 0.68 11.82
C SER A 108 -0.92 1.15 11.28
N GLU A 109 -0.31 2.19 11.88
CA GLU A 109 1.02 2.66 11.48
C GLU A 109 2.07 1.55 11.59
N ASN A 110 2.07 0.81 12.70
CA ASN A 110 2.99 -0.32 12.89
C ASN A 110 2.78 -1.43 11.85
N LEU A 111 1.54 -1.71 11.45
CA LEU A 111 1.26 -2.70 10.41
C LEU A 111 1.86 -2.28 9.06
N PHE A 112 1.69 -1.02 8.67
CA PHE A 112 2.30 -0.47 7.44
C PHE A 112 3.83 -0.52 7.51
N LEU A 113 4.44 -0.12 8.62
CA LEU A 113 5.91 -0.19 8.79
C LEU A 113 6.46 -1.63 8.73
N ILE A 114 5.75 -2.59 9.32
CA ILE A 114 6.14 -4.01 9.24
C ILE A 114 6.02 -4.50 7.79
N ASN A 115 4.94 -4.16 7.09
CA ASN A 115 4.75 -4.53 5.69
C ASN A 115 5.81 -3.90 4.77
N ALA A 116 6.17 -2.63 4.97
CA ALA A 116 7.28 -2.01 4.25
C ALA A 116 8.59 -2.80 4.42
N GLY A 117 8.83 -3.39 5.60
CA GLY A 117 9.94 -4.33 5.83
C GLY A 117 9.79 -5.64 5.03
N LEU A 118 8.58 -6.22 5.00
CA LEU A 118 8.28 -7.40 4.19
C LEU A 118 8.44 -7.15 2.69
N ASP A 119 8.15 -5.94 2.22
CA ASP A 119 8.29 -5.58 0.81
C ASP A 119 9.73 -5.56 0.34
N ILE A 120 10.65 -5.14 1.20
CA ILE A 120 12.09 -5.29 0.97
C ILE A 120 12.44 -6.77 0.84
N LEU A 121 11.88 -7.64 1.69
CA LEU A 121 12.08 -9.08 1.60
C LEU A 121 11.48 -9.67 0.32
N TYR A 122 10.34 -9.16 -0.16
CA TYR A 122 9.76 -9.57 -1.44
C TYR A 122 10.69 -9.20 -2.60
N MET A 123 11.18 -7.95 -2.65
CA MET A 123 12.14 -7.53 -3.67
C MET A 123 13.42 -8.38 -3.64
N ALA A 124 13.96 -8.66 -2.45
CA ALA A 124 15.11 -9.54 -2.28
C ALA A 124 14.81 -10.98 -2.76
N GLY A 125 13.64 -11.51 -2.42
CA GLY A 125 13.17 -12.82 -2.86
C GLY A 125 12.99 -12.89 -4.37
N GLY A 126 12.46 -11.84 -5.01
CA GLY A 126 12.34 -11.76 -6.46
C GLY A 126 13.70 -11.68 -7.15
N ALA A 127 14.66 -10.93 -6.60
CA ALA A 127 16.04 -10.91 -7.10
C ALA A 127 16.70 -12.29 -6.97
N TRP A 128 16.45 -12.99 -5.87
CA TRP A 128 16.91 -14.36 -5.67
C TRP A 128 16.28 -15.33 -6.68
N LEU A 129 14.99 -15.22 -6.98
CA LEU A 129 14.33 -16.03 -8.02
C LEU A 129 14.98 -15.83 -9.39
N ILE A 130 15.27 -14.58 -9.77
CA ILE A 130 15.97 -14.25 -11.02
C ILE A 130 17.37 -14.89 -11.03
N HIS A 131 18.11 -14.82 -9.93
CA HIS A 131 19.42 -15.48 -9.82
C HIS A 131 19.32 -17.00 -9.93
N ALA A 132 18.36 -17.61 -9.23
CA ALA A 132 18.12 -19.05 -9.22
C ALA A 132 17.75 -19.59 -10.62
N ALA A 133 17.12 -18.76 -11.45
CA ALA A 133 16.77 -19.12 -12.82
C ALA A 133 17.98 -19.55 -13.68
N ASN A 134 19.17 -18.99 -13.42
CA ASN A 134 20.39 -19.34 -14.14
C ASN A 134 20.86 -20.77 -13.86
N ARG A 135 20.38 -21.40 -12.78
CA ARG A 135 20.73 -22.76 -12.38
C ARG A 135 19.65 -23.78 -12.74
N ASN A 136 18.54 -23.37 -13.35
CA ASN A 136 17.40 -24.24 -13.63
C ASN A 136 16.82 -23.97 -15.02
N GLU A 137 17.40 -24.59 -16.05
CA GLU A 137 16.97 -24.40 -17.44
C GLU A 137 15.48 -24.73 -17.66
N LYS A 138 14.96 -25.79 -17.01
CA LYS A 138 13.56 -26.22 -17.15
C LYS A 138 12.55 -25.21 -16.62
N ARG A 139 12.93 -24.40 -15.63
CA ARG A 139 12.06 -23.42 -14.96
C ARG A 139 12.55 -21.99 -15.14
N ARG A 140 13.52 -21.74 -16.02
CA ARG A 140 14.20 -20.45 -16.16
C ARG A 140 13.21 -19.32 -16.39
N ASP A 141 12.32 -19.49 -17.36
CA ASP A 141 11.32 -18.49 -17.74
C ASP A 141 10.34 -18.20 -16.59
N MET A 142 9.91 -19.24 -15.85
CA MET A 142 9.02 -19.09 -14.70
C MET A 142 9.70 -18.33 -13.57
N LEU A 143 10.92 -18.71 -13.20
CA LEU A 143 11.66 -18.09 -12.11
C LEU A 143 11.97 -16.62 -12.41
N ARG A 144 12.34 -16.29 -13.65
CA ARG A 144 12.60 -14.89 -14.06
C ARG A 144 11.32 -14.07 -14.07
N GLY A 145 10.25 -14.58 -14.69
CA GLY A 145 8.97 -13.88 -14.76
C GLY A 145 8.37 -13.63 -13.38
N TYR A 146 8.36 -14.66 -12.52
CA TYR A 146 7.89 -14.52 -11.14
C TYR A 146 8.78 -13.56 -10.35
N GLY A 147 10.10 -13.68 -10.45
CA GLY A 147 11.01 -12.79 -9.74
C GLY A 147 10.84 -11.32 -10.11
N GLN A 148 10.69 -11.01 -11.41
CA GLN A 148 10.39 -9.66 -11.89
C GLN A 148 9.06 -9.14 -11.37
N SER A 149 8.02 -10.00 -11.37
CA SER A 149 6.70 -9.64 -10.86
C SER A 149 6.75 -9.35 -9.35
N VAL A 150 7.39 -10.21 -8.56
CA VAL A 150 7.53 -10.04 -7.11
C VAL A 150 8.31 -8.75 -6.78
N ILE A 151 9.37 -8.43 -7.53
CA ILE A 151 10.07 -7.14 -7.36
C ILE A 151 9.14 -5.96 -7.64
N LEU A 152 8.38 -5.99 -8.74
CA LEU A 152 7.44 -4.92 -9.07
C LEU A 152 6.40 -4.74 -7.96
N GLN A 153 5.84 -5.85 -7.46
CA GLN A 153 4.82 -5.79 -6.41
C GLN A 153 5.41 -5.31 -5.08
N GLY A 154 6.57 -5.81 -4.67
CA GLY A 154 7.26 -5.32 -3.48
C GLY A 154 7.64 -3.84 -3.58
N ALA A 155 8.13 -3.38 -4.73
CA ALA A 155 8.43 -1.96 -4.92
C ALA A 155 7.18 -1.07 -4.83
N PHE A 156 6.05 -1.52 -5.40
CA PHE A 156 4.78 -0.81 -5.28
C PHE A 156 4.28 -0.76 -3.84
N LEU A 157 4.24 -1.90 -3.15
CA LEU A 157 3.75 -1.99 -1.76
C LEU A 157 4.64 -1.19 -0.81
N PHE A 158 5.96 -1.21 -1.01
CA PHE A 158 6.89 -0.43 -0.21
C PHE A 158 6.59 1.08 -0.31
N LEU A 159 6.29 1.58 -1.51
CA LEU A 159 5.91 2.98 -1.70
C LEU A 159 4.50 3.29 -1.18
N PHE A 160 3.63 2.29 -1.15
CA PHE A 160 2.27 2.42 -0.66
C PHE A 160 2.21 2.49 0.88
N ASP A 161 3.11 1.78 1.57
CA ASP A 161 3.15 1.68 3.02
C ASP A 161 3.92 2.84 3.71
N LEU A 162 4.60 3.71 2.95
CA LEU A 162 5.42 4.83 3.44
C LEU A 162 4.68 6.19 3.51
#